data_AF-A0AAD5CR26-F1
#
_entry.id   AF-A0AAD5CR26-F1
#
_cell.length_a   1.000
_cell.length_b   1.000
_cell.length_c   1.000
_cell.angle_alpha   90.00
_cell.angle_beta   90.00
_cell.angle_gamma   90.00
#
_symmetry.space_group_name_H-M   'P 1'
#
loop_
_entity.id
_entity.type
_entity.pdbx_description
1 polymer ?
#
loop_
_entity_poly.entity_id
_entity_poly.type
_entity_poly.pdbx_seq_one_letter_code
_entity_poly.pdbx_strand_id
1 'polypeptide(L)'
;MMAGFLTILLLLCLINVGSGQEAPYRIHTLFSVECQNYFDWQTVGLVHSFKKARQPGPITRLLSCTDEQKKNYKGMNLAPTFEVPSMSRHPRTGDWYPAINKPAGVVHWLKHSKDAQNVDWVVILDADMIIRGPILPWKIGAEKGRPVAAYYGYLVGCDNILAKLHTKNPELCDKVGGLLAMHIDDLRALAPMWLSKTEEVREDTAHWATNITGDIYGKGWISEMYGYSFGAAEVGLRHKINDNLMIYPGYIPREGVEPILMHYGLPFSVGNWSFSKMEHHEDGIVYDCGRLFPEPPYPRELQAMETDQHKLRGMLLNIECINTLNQGLMLHHAASGCPKPKWSKYLSFLKSKNFNEMTGPKDLTPQSLQIMEIHHEEHHTYEPAKPNTKIHTLFSTECTPYFDWQTVGLMHSFNLSGQPGNITRLLSCTEEDLKRYKGHDLAPTHYVPSMSRHPLTGDW
;
A
#
# COMPACT_ATOMS: atom_id res chain seq x y z
N MET A 1 54.54 47.63 11.87
CA MET A 1 54.42 46.33 12.54
C MET A 1 52.96 46.08 12.86
N MET A 2 52.41 45.02 12.27
CA MET A 2 51.21 44.25 12.60
C MET A 2 49.86 44.93 12.83
N ALA A 3 48.97 44.63 11.87
CA ALA A 3 47.52 44.68 11.92
C ALA A 3 46.94 43.64 12.89
N GLY A 4 45.72 43.88 13.36
CA GLY A 4 44.89 42.91 14.07
C GLY A 4 43.41 43.20 13.84
N PHE A 5 42.90 42.80 12.67
CA PHE A 5 41.46 42.70 12.41
C PHE A 5 40.92 41.46 13.12
N LEU A 6 39.97 41.63 14.04
CA LEU A 6 39.25 40.53 14.66
C LEU A 6 37.94 40.31 13.89
N THR A 7 37.95 39.35 12.96
CA THR A 7 36.77 38.89 12.23
C THR A 7 35.93 37.99 13.14
N ILE A 8 34.75 38.44 13.55
CA ILE A 8 33.76 37.61 14.24
C ILE A 8 33.06 36.75 13.18
N LEU A 9 33.45 35.48 13.07
CA LEU A 9 32.76 34.48 12.27
C LEU A 9 31.56 33.97 13.09
N LEU A 10 30.35 34.43 12.77
CA LEU A 10 29.10 33.84 13.25
C LEU A 10 28.90 32.49 12.56
N LEU A 11 29.36 31.40 13.20
CA LEU A 11 28.93 30.05 12.85
C LEU A 11 27.47 29.89 13.28
N LEU A 12 26.56 29.99 12.31
CA LEU A 12 25.20 29.47 12.42
C LEU A 12 25.28 27.93 12.46
N CYS A 13 25.46 27.37 13.64
CA CYS A 13 25.16 25.96 13.90
C CYS A 13 23.66 25.77 13.70
N LEU A 14 23.28 25.22 12.55
CA LEU A 14 21.98 24.58 12.34
C LEU A 14 21.89 23.41 13.33
N ILE A 15 21.31 23.67 14.50
CA ILE A 15 20.95 22.61 15.45
C ILE A 15 19.80 21.85 14.79
N ASN A 16 20.16 20.74 14.17
CA ASN A 16 19.25 19.74 13.64
C ASN A 16 18.58 19.06 14.85
N VAL A 17 17.51 19.67 15.38
CA VAL A 17 16.68 19.03 16.40
C VAL A 17 15.76 18.04 15.69
N GLY A 18 16.29 16.83 15.54
CA GLY A 18 15.56 15.67 15.06
C GLY A 18 16.14 14.42 15.70
N SER A 19 15.96 14.28 17.02
CA SER A 19 16.13 12.98 17.68
C SER A 19 14.93 12.08 17.32
N GLY A 20 14.89 11.64 16.06
CA GLY A 20 14.11 10.51 15.62
C GLY A 20 15.07 9.35 15.45
N GLN A 21 14.79 8.22 16.10
CA GLN A 21 15.45 6.94 15.87
C GLN A 21 15.69 6.76 14.35
N GLU A 22 16.93 6.67 13.89
CA GLU A 22 17.24 6.28 12.51
C GLU A 22 16.68 4.87 12.31
N ALA A 23 15.53 4.78 11.65
CA ALA A 23 15.00 3.49 11.24
C ALA A 23 16.06 2.84 10.32
N PRO A 24 16.35 1.54 10.47
CA PRO A 24 17.42 0.88 9.70
C PRO A 24 17.18 0.89 8.18
N TYR A 25 15.99 1.31 7.73
CA TYR A 25 15.62 1.35 6.31
C TYR A 25 15.09 2.72 5.89
N ARG A 26 15.48 3.13 4.68
CA ARG A 26 15.11 4.41 4.08
C ARG A 26 13.73 4.27 3.42
N ILE A 27 12.73 4.98 3.93
CA ILE A 27 11.37 5.01 3.38
C ILE A 27 11.18 6.29 2.57
N HIS A 28 10.44 6.20 1.45
CA HIS A 28 9.94 7.35 0.69
C HIS A 28 8.44 7.20 0.42
N THR A 29 7.66 8.26 0.67
CA THR A 29 6.22 8.28 0.34
C THR A 29 5.97 9.06 -0.95
N LEU A 30 5.22 8.47 -1.88
CA LEU A 30 4.84 9.07 -3.16
C LEU A 30 3.32 9.21 -3.24
N PHE A 31 2.87 10.25 -3.92
CA PHE A 31 1.49 10.39 -4.37
C PHE A 31 1.46 11.15 -5.70
N SER A 32 0.51 10.82 -6.56
CA SER A 32 0.38 11.39 -7.90
C SER A 32 -0.80 12.34 -7.99
N VAL A 33 -0.61 13.47 -8.65
CA VAL A 33 -1.65 14.49 -8.84
C VAL A 33 -1.49 15.24 -10.17
N GLU A 34 -2.52 15.98 -10.56
CA GLU A 34 -2.47 16.91 -11.68
C GLU A 34 -2.50 18.39 -11.22
N CYS A 35 -2.11 19.31 -12.11
CA CYS A 35 -2.18 20.76 -11.88
C CYS A 35 -3.64 21.29 -11.86
N GLN A 36 -4.41 20.95 -10.83
CA GLN A 36 -5.81 21.38 -10.69
C GLN A 36 -6.17 21.66 -9.23
N ASN A 37 -7.13 22.57 -9.02
CA ASN A 37 -7.66 22.91 -7.69
C ASN A 37 -8.13 21.65 -6.93
N TYR A 38 -8.73 20.69 -7.64
CA TYR A 38 -9.16 19.40 -7.09
C TYR A 38 -8.07 18.72 -6.26
N PHE A 39 -6.84 18.68 -6.80
CA PHE A 39 -5.72 18.03 -6.16
C PHE A 39 -4.96 18.95 -5.20
N ASP A 40 -5.13 20.27 -5.29
CA ASP A 40 -4.46 21.22 -4.42
C ASP A 40 -4.96 21.07 -2.97
N TRP A 41 -6.27 21.06 -2.76
CA TRP A 41 -6.83 20.91 -1.42
C TRP A 41 -6.60 19.51 -0.85
N GLN A 42 -6.58 18.48 -1.71
CA GLN A 42 -6.21 17.11 -1.34
C GLN A 42 -4.74 17.03 -0.91
N THR A 43 -3.84 17.70 -1.64
CA THR A 43 -2.41 17.80 -1.31
C THR A 43 -2.22 18.43 0.08
N VAL A 44 -2.94 19.52 0.38
CA VAL A 44 -2.88 20.17 1.70
C VAL A 44 -3.31 19.19 2.80
N GLY A 45 -4.40 18.45 2.58
CA GLY A 45 -4.90 17.42 3.48
C GLY A 45 -3.89 16.29 3.75
N LEU A 46 -3.39 15.69 2.67
CA LEU A 46 -2.45 14.57 2.74
C LEU A 46 -1.13 15.00 3.40
N VAL A 47 -0.52 16.12 3.00
CA VAL A 47 0.75 16.59 3.58
C VAL A 47 0.59 17.00 5.05
N HIS A 48 -0.55 17.58 5.43
CA HIS A 48 -0.85 17.88 6.82
C HIS A 48 -0.95 16.59 7.65
N SER A 49 -1.74 15.62 7.18
CA SER A 49 -1.91 14.33 7.86
C SER A 49 -0.60 13.53 7.94
N PHE A 50 0.23 13.55 6.90
CA PHE A 50 1.58 12.98 6.87
C PHE A 50 2.44 13.49 8.04
N LYS A 51 2.51 14.81 8.21
CA LYS A 51 3.27 15.45 9.30
C LYS A 51 2.67 15.11 10.66
N LYS A 52 1.34 15.14 10.76
CA LYS A 52 0.61 14.89 12.00
C LYS A 52 0.76 13.46 12.49
N ALA A 53 0.71 12.49 11.57
CA ALA A 53 0.92 11.07 11.83
C ALA A 53 2.36 10.72 12.15
N ARG A 54 3.31 11.66 11.97
CA ARG A 54 4.75 11.43 12.13
C ARG A 54 5.26 10.33 11.21
N GLN A 55 4.74 10.29 9.98
CA GLN A 55 5.24 9.38 8.95
C GLN A 55 6.74 9.67 8.71
N PRO A 56 7.63 8.67 8.82
CA PRO A 56 9.05 8.89 8.60
C PRO A 56 9.39 8.96 7.11
N GLY A 57 10.56 9.51 6.83
CA GLY A 57 11.06 9.69 5.47
C GLY A 57 10.47 10.92 4.75
N PRO A 58 10.96 11.22 3.54
CA PRO A 58 10.38 12.25 2.69
C PRO A 58 9.03 11.83 2.08
N ILE A 59 8.22 12.84 1.76
CA ILE A 59 7.05 12.73 0.88
C ILE A 59 7.31 13.52 -0.39
N THR A 60 7.07 12.91 -1.56
CA THR A 60 7.20 13.57 -2.86
C THR A 60 5.90 13.47 -3.65
N ARG A 61 5.43 14.63 -4.12
CA ARG A 61 4.31 14.77 -5.04
C ARG A 61 4.80 14.61 -6.48
N LEU A 62 4.28 13.61 -7.19
CA LEU A 62 4.48 13.43 -8.62
C LEU A 62 3.43 14.29 -9.34
N LEU A 63 3.86 15.43 -9.86
CA LEU A 63 2.95 16.44 -10.41
C LEU A 63 2.96 16.39 -11.94
N SER A 64 1.85 15.93 -12.52
CA SER A 64 1.60 15.86 -13.96
C SER A 64 0.83 17.09 -14.44
N CYS A 65 1.43 17.88 -15.31
CA CYS A 65 0.80 19.08 -15.85
C CYS A 65 0.99 19.18 -17.35
N THR A 66 -0.01 19.70 -18.05
CA THR A 66 0.22 20.22 -19.40
C THR A 66 0.99 21.53 -19.33
N ASP A 67 1.69 21.89 -20.42
CA ASP A 67 2.39 23.18 -20.51
C ASP A 67 1.44 24.37 -20.30
N GLU A 68 0.18 24.23 -20.69
CA GLU A 68 -0.85 25.26 -20.49
C GLU A 68 -1.25 25.40 -19.02
N GLN A 69 -1.54 24.28 -18.34
CA GLN A 69 -1.88 24.28 -16.91
C GLN A 69 -0.72 24.87 -16.09
N LYS A 70 0.52 24.51 -16.42
CA LYS A 70 1.71 24.91 -15.68
C LYS A 70 1.92 26.43 -15.67
N LYS A 71 1.60 27.15 -16.75
CA LYS A 71 1.83 28.60 -16.87
C LYS A 71 1.22 29.41 -15.74
N ASN A 72 0.04 29.00 -15.26
CA ASN A 72 -0.73 29.72 -14.26
C ASN A 72 -0.94 28.90 -12.96
N TYR A 73 -0.23 27.78 -12.81
CA TYR A 73 -0.40 26.91 -11.65
C TYR A 73 0.21 27.53 -10.40
N LYS A 74 -0.61 27.67 -9.35
CA LYS A 74 -0.24 28.34 -8.10
C LYS A 74 0.27 27.37 -7.02
N GLY A 75 0.01 26.08 -7.19
CA GLY A 75 0.19 25.07 -6.15
C GLY A 75 1.57 24.44 -6.07
N MET A 76 2.60 24.98 -6.72
CA MET A 76 3.95 24.37 -6.77
C MET A 76 4.57 24.17 -5.38
N ASN A 77 4.24 25.04 -4.41
CA ASN A 77 4.80 25.02 -3.06
C ASN A 77 3.96 24.21 -2.04
N LEU A 78 2.90 23.52 -2.47
CA LEU A 78 2.03 22.77 -1.55
C LEU A 78 2.70 21.51 -0.96
N ALA A 79 3.67 20.94 -1.67
CA ALA A 79 4.44 19.77 -1.26
C ALA A 79 5.82 19.76 -1.93
N PRO A 80 6.83 19.04 -1.39
CA PRO A 80 8.00 18.68 -2.17
C PRO A 80 7.56 18.00 -3.47
N THR A 81 7.90 18.60 -4.61
CA THR A 81 7.30 18.25 -5.90
C THR A 81 8.37 17.78 -6.87
N PHE A 82 8.11 16.64 -7.50
CA PHE A 82 8.85 16.14 -8.65
C PHE A 82 7.93 16.23 -9.86
N GLU A 83 8.28 17.10 -10.80
CA GLU A 83 7.49 17.29 -12.01
C GLU A 83 7.66 16.09 -12.94
N VAL A 84 6.56 15.59 -13.48
CA VAL A 84 6.55 14.47 -14.42
C VAL A 84 5.77 14.87 -15.68
N PRO A 85 6.10 14.32 -16.86
CA PRO A 85 5.32 14.56 -18.07
C PRO A 85 3.85 14.16 -17.87
N SER A 86 2.92 14.98 -18.35
CA SER A 86 1.51 14.59 -18.41
C SER A 86 1.32 13.58 -19.55
N MET A 87 0.72 12.46 -19.19
CA MET A 87 0.21 11.43 -20.10
C MET A 87 -1.33 11.44 -20.13
N SER A 88 -1.99 12.46 -19.55
CA SER A 88 -3.46 12.55 -19.50
C SER A 88 -4.07 12.48 -20.89
N ARG A 89 -3.38 13.01 -21.90
CA ARG A 89 -3.68 12.74 -23.31
C ARG A 89 -2.60 11.82 -23.87
N HIS A 90 -2.96 10.59 -24.21
CA HIS A 90 -2.00 9.59 -24.64
C HIS A 90 -1.31 10.03 -25.95
N PRO A 91 0.03 10.02 -26.02
CA PRO A 91 0.78 10.64 -27.12
C PRO A 91 0.60 9.92 -28.47
N ARG A 92 0.24 8.62 -28.46
CA ARG A 92 0.05 7.84 -29.69
C ARG A 92 -1.40 7.79 -30.16
N THR A 93 -2.33 7.52 -29.24
CA THR A 93 -3.75 7.29 -29.56
C THR A 93 -4.59 8.56 -29.45
N GLY A 94 -4.12 9.57 -28.73
CA GLY A 94 -4.87 10.78 -28.43
C GLY A 94 -6.00 10.61 -27.41
N ASP A 95 -6.18 9.40 -26.85
CA ASP A 95 -7.15 9.10 -25.79
C ASP A 95 -6.91 9.98 -24.56
N TRP A 96 -7.99 10.43 -23.94
CA TRP A 96 -7.92 11.22 -22.72
C TRP A 96 -8.20 10.31 -21.52
N TYR A 97 -7.14 10.02 -20.75
CA TYR A 97 -7.18 9.14 -19.59
C TYR A 97 -6.20 9.62 -18.50
N PRO A 98 -6.61 10.55 -17.62
CA PRO A 98 -5.73 11.14 -16.60
C PRO A 98 -5.08 10.14 -15.63
N ALA A 99 -5.76 9.04 -15.30
CA ALA A 99 -5.27 8.11 -14.29
C ALA A 99 -3.94 7.44 -14.68
N ILE A 100 -3.61 7.33 -15.99
CA ILE A 100 -2.31 6.82 -16.46
C ILE A 100 -1.11 7.64 -15.98
N ASN A 101 -1.32 8.88 -15.54
CA ASN A 101 -0.27 9.70 -14.96
C ASN A 101 0.38 9.05 -13.74
N LYS A 102 -0.36 8.25 -12.96
CA LYS A 102 0.17 7.58 -11.77
C LYS A 102 1.29 6.58 -12.13
N PRO A 103 1.07 5.55 -12.98
CA PRO A 103 2.15 4.67 -13.40
C PRO A 103 3.24 5.40 -14.19
N ALA A 104 2.87 6.32 -15.08
CA ALA A 104 3.85 7.09 -15.87
C ALA A 104 4.77 7.94 -14.98
N GLY A 105 4.21 8.60 -13.97
CA GLY A 105 4.94 9.41 -13.01
C GLY A 105 5.89 8.58 -12.15
N VAL A 106 5.46 7.38 -11.72
CA VAL A 106 6.31 6.45 -10.97
C VAL A 106 7.49 5.98 -11.82
N VAL A 107 7.26 5.59 -13.07
CA VAL A 107 8.34 5.23 -14.02
C VAL A 107 9.31 6.40 -14.20
N HIS A 108 8.79 7.61 -14.38
CA HIS A 108 9.61 8.81 -14.53
C HIS A 108 10.46 9.10 -13.28
N TRP A 109 9.86 9.01 -12.09
CA TRP A 109 10.55 9.21 -10.81
C TRP A 109 11.67 8.20 -10.61
N LEU A 110 11.43 6.90 -10.85
CA LEU A 110 12.46 5.87 -10.75
C LEU A 110 13.66 6.13 -11.66
N LYS A 111 13.41 6.67 -12.86
CA LYS A 111 14.44 6.90 -13.88
C LYS A 111 15.25 8.18 -13.64
N HIS A 112 14.61 9.22 -13.12
CA HIS A 112 15.18 10.58 -13.12
C HIS A 112 15.40 11.19 -11.73
N SER A 113 14.78 10.65 -10.68
CA SER A 113 14.94 11.17 -9.33
C SER A 113 16.21 10.65 -8.65
N LYS A 114 16.92 11.54 -7.95
CA LYS A 114 18.03 11.15 -7.06
C LYS A 114 17.53 10.43 -5.80
N ASP A 115 16.30 10.72 -5.38
CA ASP A 115 15.70 10.09 -4.20
C ASP A 115 15.47 8.58 -4.43
N ALA A 116 15.06 8.22 -5.65
CA ALA A 116 14.83 6.82 -6.05
C ALA A 116 16.11 5.96 -6.04
N GLN A 117 17.30 6.58 -6.00
CA GLN A 117 18.58 5.88 -5.89
C GLN A 117 18.92 5.54 -4.43
N ASN A 118 18.30 6.23 -3.47
CA ASN A 118 18.67 6.20 -2.06
C ASN A 118 17.51 5.82 -1.14
N VAL A 119 16.65 4.92 -1.59
CA VAL A 119 15.47 4.42 -0.87
C VAL A 119 15.46 2.90 -0.86
N ASP A 120 14.97 2.30 0.21
CA ASP A 120 14.80 0.84 0.32
C ASP A 120 13.31 0.47 0.21
N TRP A 121 12.43 1.31 0.76
CA TRP A 121 10.99 1.08 0.78
C TRP A 121 10.20 2.27 0.25
N VAL A 122 9.19 1.98 -0.56
CA VAL A 122 8.30 2.99 -1.12
C VAL A 122 6.87 2.75 -0.66
N VAL A 123 6.21 3.81 -0.20
CA VAL A 123 4.78 3.85 0.07
C VAL A 123 4.13 4.75 -0.97
N ILE A 124 3.24 4.22 -1.81
CA ILE A 124 2.47 5.00 -2.78
C ILE A 124 1.03 5.13 -2.27
N LEU A 125 0.54 6.36 -2.20
CA LEU A 125 -0.81 6.71 -1.72
C LEU A 125 -1.57 7.50 -2.78
N ASP A 126 -2.90 7.51 -2.65
CA ASP A 126 -3.76 8.43 -3.40
C ASP A 126 -3.84 9.79 -2.69
N ALA A 127 -4.10 10.86 -3.45
CA ALA A 127 -4.16 12.22 -2.92
C ALA A 127 -5.35 12.44 -1.97
N ASP A 128 -6.43 11.68 -2.16
CA ASP A 128 -7.64 11.73 -1.36
C ASP A 128 -7.58 10.86 -0.10
N MET A 129 -6.44 10.88 0.58
CA MET A 129 -6.20 10.10 1.79
C MET A 129 -5.80 10.93 3.00
N ILE A 130 -6.20 10.48 4.19
CA ILE A 130 -5.74 11.00 5.50
C ILE A 130 -4.94 9.92 6.21
N ILE A 131 -3.67 10.21 6.48
CA ILE A 131 -2.80 9.34 7.27
C ILE A 131 -3.10 9.60 8.76
N ARG A 132 -3.52 8.56 9.47
CA ARG A 132 -3.81 8.59 10.91
C ARG A 132 -2.63 8.07 11.74
N GLY A 133 -1.80 7.19 11.19
CA GLY A 133 -0.63 6.61 11.85
C GLY A 133 0.50 6.28 10.89
N PRO A 134 1.75 6.06 11.37
CA PRO A 134 2.87 5.72 10.51
C PRO A 134 2.65 4.42 9.72
N ILE A 135 2.79 4.49 8.41
CA ILE A 135 2.79 3.38 7.47
C ILE A 135 4.24 2.93 7.29
N LEU A 136 4.65 1.94 8.08
CA LEU A 136 6.00 1.37 8.03
C LEU A 136 5.94 0.01 7.34
N PRO A 137 6.46 -0.13 6.09
CA PRO A 137 6.29 -1.35 5.28
C PRO A 137 6.63 -2.64 6.02
N TRP A 138 7.77 -2.70 6.72
CA TRP A 138 8.17 -3.88 7.50
C TRP A 138 7.29 -4.15 8.73
N LYS A 139 6.68 -3.12 9.35
CA LYS A 139 5.77 -3.34 10.48
C LYS A 139 4.40 -3.84 10.04
N ILE A 140 3.94 -3.44 8.85
CA ILE A 140 2.70 -3.94 8.25
C ILE A 140 2.91 -5.26 7.49
N GLY A 141 4.13 -5.80 7.53
CA GLY A 141 4.46 -7.13 7.03
C GLY A 141 4.98 -7.19 5.59
N ALA A 142 5.24 -6.06 4.92
CA ALA A 142 5.80 -6.06 3.57
C ALA A 142 7.21 -6.67 3.57
N GLU A 143 7.48 -7.48 2.55
CA GLU A 143 8.76 -8.15 2.28
C GLU A 143 9.09 -7.97 0.79
N LYS A 144 10.37 -8.10 0.42
CA LYS A 144 10.75 -8.14 -1.00
C LYS A 144 10.04 -9.30 -1.71
N GLY A 145 9.42 -9.02 -2.85
CA GLY A 145 8.55 -9.96 -3.59
C GLY A 145 7.14 -10.11 -3.01
N ARG A 146 6.87 -9.58 -1.81
CA ARG A 146 5.58 -9.67 -1.12
C ARG A 146 5.14 -8.31 -0.56
N PRO A 147 4.75 -7.38 -1.45
CA PRO A 147 4.27 -6.06 -1.06
C PRO A 147 2.99 -6.16 -0.20
N VAL A 148 2.72 -5.13 0.61
CA VAL A 148 1.44 -4.98 1.30
C VAL A 148 0.58 -3.97 0.55
N ALA A 149 -0.70 -4.30 0.34
CA ALA A 149 -1.64 -3.39 -0.27
C ALA A 149 -3.04 -3.50 0.34
N ALA A 150 -3.85 -2.46 0.17
CA ALA A 150 -5.25 -2.49 0.59
C ALA A 150 -6.12 -3.27 -0.41
N TYR A 151 -7.18 -3.90 0.09
CA TYR A 151 -8.09 -4.71 -0.71
C TYR A 151 -9.07 -3.87 -1.55
N TYR A 152 -9.07 -4.08 -2.86
CA TYR A 152 -10.00 -3.46 -3.82
C TYR A 152 -10.90 -4.52 -4.46
N GLY A 153 -11.86 -5.05 -3.68
CA GLY A 153 -12.72 -6.15 -4.10
C GLY A 153 -13.59 -5.92 -5.35
N TYR A 154 -13.76 -4.66 -5.77
CA TYR A 154 -14.48 -4.30 -7.00
C TYR A 154 -13.70 -4.62 -8.28
N LEU A 155 -12.41 -4.99 -8.20
CA LEU A 155 -11.61 -5.43 -9.35
C LEU A 155 -11.96 -6.86 -9.79
N VAL A 156 -13.22 -7.11 -10.16
CA VAL A 156 -13.74 -8.44 -10.53
C VAL A 156 -13.05 -9.07 -11.75
N GLY A 157 -12.46 -8.25 -12.62
CA GLY A 157 -11.60 -8.64 -13.74
C GLY A 157 -10.42 -9.56 -13.41
N CYS A 158 -9.94 -9.58 -12.15
CA CYS A 158 -8.94 -10.57 -11.72
C CYS A 158 -9.47 -12.01 -11.78
N ASP A 159 -10.79 -12.23 -11.65
CA ASP A 159 -11.38 -13.57 -11.57
C ASP A 159 -12.03 -14.02 -12.87
N ASN A 160 -11.87 -13.27 -13.97
CA ASN A 160 -12.61 -13.52 -15.20
C ASN A 160 -11.74 -13.43 -16.46
N ILE A 161 -12.39 -13.25 -17.61
CA ILE A 161 -11.72 -13.19 -18.92
C ILE A 161 -10.66 -12.09 -19.01
N LEU A 162 -10.82 -10.98 -18.29
CA LEU A 162 -9.92 -9.84 -18.37
C LEU A 162 -8.49 -10.21 -17.95
N ALA A 163 -8.32 -10.92 -16.83
CA ALA A 163 -7.02 -11.41 -16.41
C ALA A 163 -6.38 -12.35 -17.45
N LYS A 164 -7.17 -13.25 -18.06
CA LYS A 164 -6.68 -14.20 -19.08
C LYS A 164 -6.23 -13.51 -20.37
N LEU A 165 -6.81 -12.36 -20.69
CA LEU A 165 -6.46 -11.57 -21.87
C LEU A 165 -5.19 -10.74 -21.63
N HIS A 166 -5.06 -10.16 -20.43
CA HIS A 166 -4.08 -9.12 -20.15
C HIS A 166 -2.91 -9.56 -19.27
N THR A 167 -2.88 -10.80 -18.78
CA THR A 167 -1.70 -11.38 -18.13
C THR A 167 -1.49 -12.85 -18.48
N LYS A 168 -0.22 -13.27 -18.46
CA LYS A 168 0.21 -14.67 -18.56
C LYS A 168 0.06 -15.44 -17.24
N ASN A 169 -0.07 -14.73 -16.12
CA ASN A 169 -0.16 -15.30 -14.77
C ASN A 169 -1.47 -14.87 -14.10
N PRO A 170 -2.65 -15.18 -14.67
CA PRO A 170 -3.94 -14.75 -14.12
C PRO A 170 -4.17 -15.19 -12.66
N GLU A 171 -3.57 -16.31 -12.24
CA GLU A 171 -3.61 -16.82 -10.87
C GLU A 171 -2.89 -15.92 -9.85
N LEU A 172 -2.04 -14.99 -10.31
CA LEU A 172 -1.34 -14.01 -9.47
C LEU A 172 -2.02 -12.63 -9.47
N CYS A 173 -3.21 -12.50 -10.07
CA CYS A 173 -3.95 -11.23 -10.06
C CYS A 173 -4.56 -10.96 -8.68
N ASP A 174 -3.89 -10.12 -7.90
CA ASP A 174 -4.42 -9.65 -6.62
C ASP A 174 -5.34 -8.44 -6.82
N LYS A 175 -6.50 -8.43 -6.16
CA LYS A 175 -7.44 -7.30 -6.16
C LYS A 175 -7.01 -6.21 -5.18
N VAL A 176 -6.07 -5.37 -5.59
CA VAL A 176 -5.40 -4.42 -4.68
C VAL A 176 -5.33 -2.99 -5.22
N GLY A 177 -5.23 -2.03 -4.30
CA GLY A 177 -4.97 -0.64 -4.63
C GLY A 177 -5.00 0.29 -3.41
N GLY A 178 -4.94 1.59 -3.65
CA GLY A 178 -5.01 2.64 -2.61
C GLY A 178 -3.72 2.78 -1.82
N LEU A 179 -3.51 1.88 -0.85
CA LEU A 179 -2.24 1.76 -0.14
C LEU A 179 -1.36 0.76 -0.88
N LEU A 180 -0.17 1.17 -1.31
CA LEU A 180 0.83 0.28 -1.90
C LEU A 180 2.16 0.45 -1.15
N ALA A 181 2.61 -0.58 -0.44
CA ALA A 181 3.85 -0.56 0.34
C ALA A 181 4.78 -1.70 -0.09
N MET A 182 5.94 -1.37 -0.66
CA MET A 182 6.81 -2.36 -1.29
C MET A 182 8.29 -2.00 -1.23
N HIS A 183 9.15 -2.99 -1.46
CA HIS A 183 10.58 -2.77 -1.60
C HIS A 183 10.89 -2.08 -2.94
N ILE A 184 11.93 -1.24 -2.98
CA ILE A 184 12.29 -0.47 -4.19
C ILE A 184 12.59 -1.37 -5.41
N ASP A 185 13.16 -2.55 -5.19
CA ASP A 185 13.46 -3.49 -6.27
C ASP A 185 12.19 -4.05 -6.91
N ASP A 186 11.15 -4.30 -6.09
CA ASP A 186 9.85 -4.75 -6.59
C ASP A 186 9.19 -3.64 -7.41
N LEU A 187 9.27 -2.39 -6.93
CA LEU A 187 8.77 -1.22 -7.66
C LEU A 187 9.50 -1.02 -8.99
N ARG A 188 10.81 -1.26 -9.05
CA ARG A 188 11.61 -1.16 -10.28
C ARG A 188 11.21 -2.20 -11.33
N ALA A 189 10.88 -3.42 -10.90
CA ALA A 189 10.36 -4.44 -11.80
C ALA A 189 8.92 -4.12 -12.24
N LEU A 190 8.07 -3.71 -11.29
CA LEU A 190 6.66 -3.47 -11.49
C LEU A 190 6.36 -2.23 -12.35
N ALA A 191 7.00 -1.10 -12.10
CA ALA A 191 6.56 0.19 -12.66
C ALA A 191 6.48 0.21 -14.21
N PRO A 192 7.45 -0.34 -14.97
CA PRO A 192 7.31 -0.44 -16.43
C PRO A 192 6.13 -1.32 -16.86
N MET A 193 5.90 -2.43 -16.15
CA MET A 193 4.78 -3.33 -16.43
C MET A 193 3.44 -2.71 -16.07
N TRP A 194 3.37 -1.97 -14.97
CA TRP A 194 2.18 -1.22 -14.58
C TRP A 194 1.75 -0.24 -15.68
N LEU A 195 2.69 0.54 -16.23
CA LEU A 195 2.40 1.44 -17.34
C LEU A 195 1.96 0.69 -18.60
N SER A 196 2.71 -0.34 -19.02
CA SER A 196 2.39 -1.14 -20.21
C SER A 196 1.01 -1.80 -20.11
N LYS A 197 0.72 -2.45 -18.99
CA LYS A 197 -0.57 -3.12 -18.75
C LYS A 197 -1.72 -2.13 -18.62
N THR A 198 -1.47 -0.93 -18.11
CA THR A 198 -2.48 0.15 -18.13
C THR A 198 -2.85 0.52 -19.56
N GLU A 199 -1.87 0.67 -20.46
CA GLU A 199 -2.12 0.94 -21.88
C GLU A 199 -2.90 -0.21 -22.53
N GLU A 200 -2.49 -1.47 -22.33
CA GLU A 200 -3.16 -2.66 -22.88
C GLU A 200 -4.64 -2.74 -22.47
N VAL A 201 -4.94 -2.61 -21.18
CA VAL A 201 -6.32 -2.67 -20.66
C VAL A 201 -7.14 -1.46 -21.13
N ARG A 202 -6.50 -0.28 -21.23
CA ARG A 202 -7.17 0.93 -21.70
C ARG A 202 -7.52 0.84 -23.18
N GLU A 203 -6.66 0.27 -24.02
CA GLU A 203 -6.93 0.12 -25.45
C GLU A 203 -8.03 -0.93 -25.74
N ASP A 204 -8.25 -1.87 -24.81
CA ASP A 204 -9.27 -2.91 -24.91
C ASP A 204 -10.69 -2.42 -24.55
N THR A 205 -11.17 -1.47 -25.34
CA THR A 205 -12.50 -0.85 -25.16
C THR A 205 -13.67 -1.85 -25.25
N ALA A 206 -13.45 -3.02 -25.86
CA ALA A 206 -14.45 -4.08 -25.99
C ALA A 206 -14.78 -4.73 -24.63
N HIS A 207 -13.86 -4.67 -23.66
CA HIS A 207 -14.00 -5.35 -22.36
C HIS A 207 -14.20 -4.39 -21.18
N TRP A 208 -14.54 -3.12 -21.43
CA TRP A 208 -14.79 -2.14 -20.37
C TRP A 208 -16.09 -2.34 -19.59
N ALA A 209 -16.97 -3.25 -20.02
CA ALA A 209 -18.28 -3.44 -19.41
C ALA A 209 -18.17 -3.72 -17.89
N THR A 210 -19.10 -3.17 -17.11
CA THR A 210 -19.10 -3.25 -15.64
C THR A 210 -19.09 -4.69 -15.11
N ASN A 211 -19.72 -5.63 -15.82
CA ASN A 211 -19.69 -7.05 -15.44
C ASN A 211 -18.32 -7.73 -15.66
N ILE A 212 -17.42 -7.12 -16.44
CA ILE A 212 -16.07 -7.60 -16.70
C ILE A 212 -15.06 -6.90 -15.79
N THR A 213 -15.15 -5.57 -15.66
CA THR A 213 -14.16 -4.76 -14.94
C THR A 213 -14.61 -4.36 -13.53
N GLY A 214 -15.91 -4.39 -13.22
CA GLY A 214 -16.42 -3.73 -12.02
C GLY A 214 -16.38 -2.20 -12.09
N ASP A 215 -16.00 -1.61 -13.23
CA ASP A 215 -16.10 -0.18 -13.46
C ASP A 215 -17.57 0.23 -13.51
N ILE A 216 -18.03 0.97 -12.50
CA ILE A 216 -19.41 1.42 -12.40
C ILE A 216 -19.84 2.32 -13.57
N TYR A 217 -18.89 2.93 -14.28
CA TYR A 217 -19.18 3.76 -15.45
C TYR A 217 -19.13 2.96 -16.75
N GLY A 218 -18.48 1.79 -16.75
CA GLY A 218 -18.25 0.99 -17.96
C GLY A 218 -17.45 1.75 -19.03
N LYS A 219 -16.49 2.60 -18.61
CA LYS A 219 -15.70 3.49 -19.48
C LYS A 219 -14.19 3.28 -19.34
N GLY A 220 -13.79 2.17 -18.72
CA GLY A 220 -12.38 1.85 -18.48
C GLY A 220 -11.70 2.84 -17.55
N TRP A 221 -12.42 3.45 -16.59
CA TRP A 221 -11.86 4.44 -15.68
C TRP A 221 -10.80 3.84 -14.74
N ILE A 222 -11.01 2.59 -14.34
CA ILE A 222 -10.13 1.84 -13.44
C ILE A 222 -9.06 1.00 -14.17
N SER A 223 -8.79 1.28 -15.46
CA SER A 223 -7.80 0.54 -16.26
C SER A 223 -6.40 0.56 -15.63
N GLU A 224 -6.03 1.64 -14.95
CA GLU A 224 -4.75 1.79 -14.24
C GLU A 224 -4.63 0.88 -13.03
N MET A 225 -5.74 0.58 -12.33
CA MET A 225 -5.76 -0.35 -11.21
C MET A 225 -5.58 -1.79 -11.70
N TYR A 226 -6.16 -2.12 -12.85
CA TYR A 226 -5.89 -3.38 -13.55
C TYR A 226 -4.47 -3.45 -14.08
N GLY A 227 -3.96 -2.36 -14.63
CA GLY A 227 -2.57 -2.25 -15.05
C GLY A 227 -1.61 -2.56 -13.91
N TYR A 228 -1.89 -2.07 -12.69
CA TYR A 228 -1.12 -2.41 -11.50
C TYR A 228 -1.17 -3.92 -11.21
N SER A 229 -2.39 -4.47 -11.09
CA SER A 229 -2.61 -5.86 -10.67
C SER A 229 -2.03 -6.86 -11.67
N PHE A 230 -2.25 -6.64 -12.97
CA PHE A 230 -1.67 -7.46 -14.03
C PHE A 230 -0.15 -7.23 -14.15
N GLY A 231 0.33 -6.00 -14.00
CA GLY A 231 1.76 -5.70 -14.00
C GLY A 231 2.49 -6.43 -12.86
N ALA A 232 1.89 -6.49 -11.67
CA ALA A 232 2.41 -7.21 -10.52
C ALA A 232 2.41 -8.72 -10.74
N ALA A 233 1.36 -9.26 -11.35
CA ALA A 233 1.30 -10.67 -11.75
C ALA A 233 2.42 -11.04 -12.75
N GLU A 234 2.70 -10.18 -13.74
CA GLU A 234 3.78 -10.42 -14.73
C GLU A 234 5.17 -10.49 -14.10
N VAL A 235 5.41 -9.70 -13.05
CA VAL A 235 6.71 -9.71 -12.33
C VAL A 235 6.74 -10.66 -11.14
N GLY A 236 5.68 -11.47 -10.95
CA GLY A 236 5.62 -12.50 -9.93
C GLY A 236 5.42 -11.99 -8.50
N LEU A 237 4.89 -10.78 -8.31
CA LEU A 237 4.61 -10.24 -6.98
C LEU A 237 3.34 -10.87 -6.42
N ARG A 238 3.36 -11.19 -5.12
CA ARG A 238 2.19 -11.72 -4.40
C ARG A 238 1.93 -10.90 -3.15
N HIS A 239 0.82 -10.18 -3.14
CA HIS A 239 0.53 -9.20 -2.10
C HIS A 239 0.14 -9.89 -0.78
N LYS A 240 0.54 -9.25 0.32
CA LYS A 240 -0.10 -9.41 1.63
C LYS A 240 -1.25 -8.41 1.68
N ILE A 241 -2.45 -8.87 1.32
CA ILE A 241 -3.64 -8.00 1.21
C ILE A 241 -4.23 -7.73 2.59
N ASN A 242 -4.51 -6.46 2.89
CA ASN A 242 -5.07 -6.06 4.17
C ASN A 242 -6.30 -5.17 3.97
N ASP A 243 -7.40 -5.47 4.66
CA ASP A 243 -8.66 -4.72 4.61
C ASP A 243 -8.96 -3.96 5.92
N ASN A 244 -7.98 -3.87 6.82
CA ASN A 244 -8.07 -3.29 8.15
C ASN A 244 -7.22 -2.01 8.32
N LEU A 245 -6.17 -1.82 7.51
CA LEU A 245 -5.27 -0.66 7.55
C LEU A 245 -5.90 0.61 6.97
N MET A 246 -6.70 0.45 5.91
CA MET A 246 -7.36 1.53 5.19
C MET A 246 -8.87 1.41 5.31
N ILE A 247 -9.55 2.52 5.60
CA ILE A 247 -11.02 2.58 5.68
C ILE A 247 -11.57 3.72 4.83
N TYR A 248 -12.74 3.53 4.23
CA TYR A 248 -13.51 4.62 3.65
C TYR A 248 -14.33 5.31 4.74
N PRO A 249 -14.24 6.65 4.93
CA PRO A 249 -15.25 7.38 5.67
C PRO A 249 -16.66 7.03 5.17
N GLY A 250 -17.59 6.84 6.10
CA GLY A 250 -18.91 6.24 5.88
C GLY A 250 -18.99 4.78 6.32
N TYR A 251 -17.86 4.10 6.50
CA TYR A 251 -17.80 2.69 6.89
C TYR A 251 -17.51 2.57 8.39
N ILE A 252 -17.96 1.47 8.99
CA ILE A 252 -17.71 1.16 10.40
C ILE A 252 -16.52 0.20 10.48
N PRO A 253 -15.44 0.54 11.20
CA PRO A 253 -14.30 -0.35 11.36
C PRO A 253 -14.70 -1.59 12.18
N ARG A 254 -14.08 -2.73 11.88
CA ARG A 254 -14.23 -3.96 12.66
C ARG A 254 -13.81 -3.75 14.11
N GLU A 255 -14.35 -4.56 15.00
CA GLU A 255 -13.98 -4.53 16.42
C GLU A 255 -12.47 -4.80 16.59
N GLY A 256 -11.81 -4.03 17.46
CA GLY A 256 -10.36 -4.14 17.71
C GLY A 256 -9.44 -3.60 16.62
N VAL A 257 -9.92 -3.38 15.38
CA VAL A 257 -9.13 -2.84 14.27
C VAL A 257 -9.03 -1.32 14.39
N GLU A 258 -7.84 -0.75 14.48
CA GLU A 258 -7.59 0.70 14.34
C GLU A 258 -7.03 1.02 12.93
N PRO A 259 -7.82 1.64 12.03
CA PRO A 259 -7.35 1.99 10.69
C PRO A 259 -6.32 3.12 10.77
N ILE A 260 -5.17 2.97 10.10
CA ILE A 260 -4.12 4.01 10.08
C ILE A 260 -4.20 4.92 8.84
N LEU A 261 -5.11 4.64 7.93
CA LEU A 261 -5.32 5.38 6.69
C LEU A 261 -6.82 5.50 6.41
N MET A 262 -7.27 6.68 6.01
CA MET A 262 -8.63 6.89 5.49
C MET A 262 -8.57 7.27 4.03
N HIS A 263 -9.44 6.68 3.21
CA HIS A 263 -9.60 7.02 1.79
C HIS A 263 -10.95 7.67 1.57
N TYR A 264 -11.01 9.00 1.40
CA TYR A 264 -12.28 9.72 1.23
C TYR A 264 -12.75 9.79 -0.23
N GLY A 265 -12.59 8.68 -0.95
CA GLY A 265 -12.97 8.55 -2.36
C GLY A 265 -14.47 8.50 -2.63
N LEU A 266 -15.28 8.20 -1.61
CA LEU A 266 -16.73 8.03 -1.69
C LEU A 266 -17.47 9.11 -0.88
N PRO A 267 -18.72 9.46 -1.27
CA PRO A 267 -19.55 10.34 -0.45
C PRO A 267 -19.92 9.67 0.88
N PHE A 268 -20.01 10.45 1.95
CA PHE A 268 -20.43 9.97 3.28
C PHE A 268 -21.21 11.03 4.06
N SER A 269 -21.96 10.57 5.06
CA SER A 269 -22.85 11.42 5.86
C SER A 269 -22.73 11.16 7.36
N VAL A 270 -23.04 12.18 8.16
CA VAL A 270 -23.09 12.18 9.63
C VAL A 270 -24.33 12.97 10.06
N GLY A 271 -25.42 12.26 10.34
CA GLY A 271 -26.72 12.91 10.57
C GLY A 271 -27.16 13.69 9.32
N ASN A 272 -27.43 14.99 9.48
CA ASN A 272 -27.84 15.88 8.39
C ASN A 272 -26.66 16.53 7.64
N TRP A 273 -25.43 16.27 8.07
CA TRP A 273 -24.22 16.77 7.41
C TRP A 273 -23.67 15.70 6.47
N SER A 274 -23.12 16.10 5.33
CA SER A 274 -22.51 15.20 4.35
C SER A 274 -21.30 15.84 3.68
N PHE A 275 -20.45 15.00 3.11
CA PHE A 275 -19.32 15.43 2.30
C PHE A 275 -19.13 14.52 1.09
N SER A 276 -18.84 15.13 -0.06
CA SER A 276 -18.43 14.46 -1.28
C SER A 276 -17.31 15.25 -1.93
N LYS A 277 -16.16 14.62 -2.18
CA LYS A 277 -15.05 15.30 -2.87
C LYS A 277 -15.43 15.78 -4.28
N MET A 278 -16.39 15.11 -4.93
CA MET A 278 -16.83 15.45 -6.28
C MET A 278 -17.53 16.82 -6.34
N GLU A 279 -18.14 17.25 -5.23
CA GLU A 279 -18.75 18.59 -5.11
C GLU A 279 -17.70 19.71 -5.03
N HIS A 280 -16.43 19.34 -4.80
CA HIS A 280 -15.29 20.24 -4.65
C HIS A 280 -14.24 20.07 -5.76
N HIS A 281 -14.65 19.59 -6.95
CA HIS A 281 -13.74 19.36 -8.07
C HIS A 281 -13.01 20.64 -8.51
N GLU A 282 -13.74 21.75 -8.68
CA GLU A 282 -13.16 23.02 -9.12
C GLU A 282 -12.82 23.98 -7.96
N ASP A 283 -12.92 23.50 -6.71
CA ASP A 283 -12.90 24.35 -5.52
C ASP A 283 -11.50 24.92 -5.23
N GLY A 284 -11.34 26.23 -5.45
CA GLY A 284 -10.12 26.99 -5.19
C GLY A 284 -9.82 27.25 -3.71
N ILE A 285 -10.44 26.50 -2.79
CA ILE A 285 -10.40 26.71 -1.34
C ILE A 285 -9.00 26.91 -0.74
N VAL A 286 -7.96 26.33 -1.34
CA VAL A 286 -6.55 26.53 -0.93
C VAL A 286 -6.15 28.01 -1.02
N TYR A 287 -6.65 28.72 -2.02
CA TYR A 287 -6.29 30.10 -2.33
C TYR A 287 -7.30 31.12 -1.79
N ASP A 288 -8.42 30.66 -1.25
CA ASP A 288 -9.49 31.49 -0.69
C ASP A 288 -9.30 31.66 0.82
N CYS A 289 -8.59 32.72 1.21
CA CYS A 289 -8.21 32.96 2.60
C CYS A 289 -9.36 32.81 3.62
N GLY A 290 -9.15 31.91 4.59
CA GLY A 290 -10.06 31.68 5.71
C GLY A 290 -11.26 30.78 5.39
N ARG A 291 -11.44 30.36 4.13
CA ARG A 291 -12.49 29.41 3.72
C ARG A 291 -12.11 27.99 4.17
N LEU A 292 -13.06 27.28 4.75
CA LEU A 292 -12.92 25.86 5.14
C LEU A 292 -14.11 25.08 4.55
N PHE A 293 -13.99 23.76 4.47
CA PHE A 293 -15.13 22.90 4.16
C PHE A 293 -16.21 23.04 5.25
N PRO A 294 -17.48 22.75 4.92
CA PRO A 294 -18.58 22.84 5.88
C PRO A 294 -18.26 22.13 7.20
N GLU A 295 -18.45 22.85 8.30
CA GLU A 295 -18.21 22.36 9.66
C GLU A 295 -19.06 21.11 9.95
N PRO A 296 -18.44 19.96 10.29
CA PRO A 296 -19.18 18.77 10.70
C PRO A 296 -19.66 18.89 12.16
N PRO A 297 -20.61 18.04 12.61
CA PRO A 297 -20.98 17.93 14.02
C PRO A 297 -19.77 17.67 14.93
N TYR A 298 -19.84 18.16 16.17
CA TYR A 298 -18.79 17.96 17.17
C TYR A 298 -18.86 16.56 17.78
N PRO A 299 -17.73 16.00 18.26
CA PRO A 299 -17.72 14.68 18.90
C PRO A 299 -18.74 14.51 20.03
N ARG A 300 -18.99 15.56 20.83
CA ARG A 300 -19.98 15.54 21.92
C ARG A 300 -21.42 15.44 21.42
N GLU A 301 -21.73 16.01 20.26
CA GLU A 301 -23.05 15.89 19.65
C GLU A 301 -23.27 14.47 19.15
N LEU A 302 -22.23 13.85 18.57
CA LEU A 302 -22.29 12.44 18.15
C LEU A 302 -22.51 11.50 19.33
N GLN A 303 -21.80 11.71 20.45
CA GLN A 303 -21.97 10.95 21.69
C GLN A 303 -23.38 11.07 22.29
N ALA A 304 -24.05 12.20 22.08
CA ALA A 304 -25.43 12.40 22.51
C ALA A 304 -26.46 11.79 21.55
N MET A 305 -26.11 11.65 20.27
CA MET A 305 -27.00 11.16 19.22
C MET A 305 -26.94 9.64 19.00
N GLU A 306 -25.78 9.02 19.20
CA GLU A 306 -25.57 7.59 18.91
C GLU A 306 -25.11 6.83 20.15
N THR A 307 -25.86 5.78 20.50
CA THR A 307 -25.60 4.95 21.68
C THR A 307 -24.80 3.69 21.33
N ASP A 308 -24.92 3.21 20.09
CA ASP A 308 -24.14 2.10 19.55
C ASP A 308 -22.68 2.53 19.38
N GLN A 309 -21.79 1.91 20.16
CA GLN A 309 -20.37 2.28 20.18
C GLN A 309 -19.66 2.03 18.84
N HIS A 310 -20.09 1.04 18.06
CA HIS A 310 -19.50 0.76 16.74
C HIS A 310 -19.91 1.83 15.73
N LYS A 311 -21.20 2.20 15.70
CA LYS A 311 -21.68 3.29 14.84
C LYS A 311 -21.07 4.62 15.23
N LEU A 312 -21.02 4.93 16.52
CA LEU A 312 -20.38 6.13 17.05
C LEU A 312 -18.91 6.21 16.60
N ARG A 313 -18.18 5.09 16.66
CA ARG A 313 -16.80 5.01 16.18
C ARG A 313 -16.67 5.33 14.69
N GLY A 314 -17.55 4.79 13.84
CA GLY A 314 -17.61 5.15 12.42
C GLY A 314 -17.88 6.63 12.19
N MET A 315 -18.87 7.21 12.91
CA MET A 315 -19.18 8.63 12.81
C MET A 315 -18.02 9.53 13.28
N LEU A 316 -17.26 9.12 14.31
CA LEU A 316 -16.07 9.82 14.77
C LEU A 316 -14.97 9.84 13.71
N LEU A 317 -14.74 8.73 12.99
CA LEU A 317 -13.80 8.68 11.85
C LEU A 317 -14.24 9.60 10.72
N ASN A 318 -15.55 9.65 10.43
CA ASN A 318 -16.09 10.52 9.38
C ASN A 318 -15.80 12.00 9.67
N ILE A 319 -16.06 12.47 10.90
CA ILE A 319 -15.76 13.85 11.27
C ILE A 319 -14.25 14.09 11.44
N GLU A 320 -13.47 13.08 11.84
CA GLU A 320 -12.00 13.16 11.91
C GLU A 320 -11.41 13.48 10.53
N CYS A 321 -11.93 12.87 9.47
CA CYS A 321 -11.51 13.12 8.09
C CYS A 321 -11.62 14.61 7.72
N ILE A 322 -12.81 15.21 7.81
CA ILE A 322 -13.01 16.61 7.42
C ILE A 322 -12.35 17.58 8.39
N ASN A 323 -12.37 17.30 9.68
CA ASN A 323 -11.67 18.14 10.64
C ASN A 323 -10.16 18.16 10.39
N THR A 324 -9.57 17.05 9.91
CA THR A 324 -8.16 17.01 9.53
C THR A 324 -7.88 17.82 8.26
N LEU A 325 -8.74 17.72 7.24
CA LEU A 325 -8.67 18.58 6.04
C LEU A 325 -8.77 20.07 6.41
N ASN A 326 -9.76 20.43 7.22
CA ASN A 326 -9.97 21.81 7.65
C ASN A 326 -8.85 22.34 8.54
N GLN A 327 -8.25 21.50 9.40
CA GLN A 327 -7.06 21.91 10.15
C GLN A 327 -5.88 22.17 9.20
N GLY A 328 -5.68 21.32 8.18
CA GLY A 328 -4.65 21.51 7.16
C GLY A 328 -4.82 22.81 6.39
N LEU A 329 -6.03 23.09 5.89
CA LEU A 329 -6.38 24.34 5.21
C LEU A 329 -6.17 25.57 6.10
N MET A 330 -6.63 25.51 7.35
CA MET A 330 -6.45 26.60 8.32
C MET A 330 -4.96 26.93 8.54
N LEU A 331 -4.12 25.90 8.69
CA LEU A 331 -2.68 26.09 8.86
C LEU A 331 -2.01 26.57 7.57
N HIS A 332 -2.45 26.05 6.42
CA HIS A 332 -1.97 26.49 5.11
C HIS A 332 -2.27 27.98 4.88
N HIS A 333 -3.51 28.43 5.09
CA HIS A 333 -3.88 29.84 4.96
C HIS A 333 -3.05 30.74 5.88
N ALA A 334 -2.82 30.33 7.12
CA ALA A 334 -1.96 31.06 8.05
C ALA A 334 -0.52 31.15 7.55
N ALA A 335 0.05 30.04 7.04
CA ALA A 335 1.40 30.01 6.48
C ALA A 335 1.54 30.82 5.17
N SER A 336 0.46 30.91 4.39
CA SER A 336 0.36 31.70 3.15
C SER A 336 0.11 33.19 3.38
N GLY A 337 0.12 33.65 4.64
CA GLY A 337 -0.01 35.07 4.99
C GLY A 337 -1.45 35.62 4.95
N CYS A 338 -2.46 34.74 4.96
CA CYS A 338 -3.85 35.19 5.02
C CYS A 338 -4.13 36.00 6.31
N PRO A 339 -5.06 36.96 6.25
CA PRO A 339 -5.53 37.68 7.44
C PRO A 339 -6.02 36.71 8.51
N LYS A 340 -5.79 37.04 9.78
CA LYS A 340 -6.31 36.22 10.89
C LYS A 340 -7.84 36.13 10.77
N PRO A 341 -8.41 34.92 10.68
CA PRO A 341 -9.85 34.77 10.58
C PRO A 341 -10.52 35.25 11.86
N LYS A 342 -11.78 35.71 11.75
CA LYS A 342 -12.61 36.01 12.91
C LYS A 342 -12.71 34.76 13.78
N TRP A 343 -12.76 34.96 15.09
CA TRP A 343 -12.94 33.85 16.01
C TRP A 343 -14.26 33.12 15.70
N SER A 344 -14.21 31.79 15.70
CA SER A 344 -15.39 30.93 15.71
C SER A 344 -15.15 29.76 16.65
N LYS A 345 -16.24 29.17 17.14
CA LYS A 345 -16.19 27.96 17.97
C LYS A 345 -15.40 26.84 17.26
N TYR A 346 -15.60 26.69 15.96
CA TYR A 346 -14.95 25.66 15.15
C TYR A 346 -13.44 25.87 15.02
N LEU A 347 -13.00 27.09 14.72
CA LEU A 347 -11.57 27.41 14.65
C LEU A 347 -10.88 27.22 16.02
N SER A 348 -11.58 27.51 17.11
CA SER A 348 -11.11 27.23 18.46
C SER A 348 -10.97 25.73 18.70
N PHE A 349 -11.95 24.93 18.25
CA PHE A 349 -11.92 23.47 18.33
C PHE A 349 -10.76 22.86 17.55
N LEU A 350 -10.54 23.26 16.28
CA LEU A 350 -9.44 22.76 15.45
C LEU A 350 -8.04 23.11 16.02
N LYS A 351 -7.94 24.13 16.89
CA LYS A 351 -6.71 24.52 17.59
C LYS A 351 -6.61 23.93 19.00
N SER A 352 -7.66 23.26 19.48
CA SER A 352 -7.72 22.80 20.87
C SER A 352 -6.75 21.64 21.12
N LYS A 353 -6.26 21.55 22.36
CA LYS A 353 -5.45 20.42 22.82
C LYS A 353 -6.20 19.09 22.66
N ASN A 354 -7.49 19.09 23.00
CA ASN A 354 -8.35 17.91 22.87
C ASN A 354 -8.44 17.43 21.42
N PHE A 355 -8.60 18.32 20.44
CA PHE A 355 -8.58 17.92 19.03
C PHE A 355 -7.25 17.29 18.65
N ASN A 356 -6.12 17.90 19.04
CA ASN A 356 -4.79 17.36 18.75
C ASN A 356 -4.52 16.00 19.42
N GLU A 357 -5.06 15.76 20.62
CA GLU A 357 -4.97 14.47 21.30
C GLU A 357 -5.82 13.41 20.58
N MET A 358 -7.08 13.73 20.24
CA MET A 358 -7.98 12.79 19.56
C MET A 358 -7.48 12.38 18.17
N THR A 359 -6.80 13.29 17.47
CA THR A 359 -6.33 13.10 16.08
C THR A 359 -4.80 12.92 15.99
N GLY A 360 -4.15 12.65 17.12
CA GLY A 360 -2.74 12.29 17.16
C GLY A 360 -2.46 10.94 16.47
N PRO A 361 -1.18 10.60 16.25
CA PRO A 361 -0.77 9.36 15.61
C PRO A 361 -1.45 8.13 16.22
N LYS A 362 -1.99 7.26 15.36
CA LYS A 362 -2.57 5.96 15.74
C LYS A 362 -1.53 4.87 15.60
N ASP A 363 -1.49 3.99 16.60
CA ASP A 363 -0.68 2.80 16.58
C ASP A 363 -1.47 1.61 16.01
N LEU A 364 -0.76 0.69 15.37
CA LEU A 364 -1.33 -0.54 14.84
C LEU A 364 -1.76 -1.46 15.98
N THR A 365 -2.97 -2.00 15.91
CA THR A 365 -3.42 -3.09 16.78
C THR A 365 -3.07 -4.45 16.15
N PRO A 366 -3.02 -5.54 16.93
CA PRO A 366 -2.88 -6.89 16.37
C PRO A 366 -3.95 -7.21 15.32
N GLN A 367 -5.18 -6.73 15.52
CA GLN A 367 -6.28 -6.89 14.57
C GLN A 367 -6.07 -6.07 13.29
N SER A 368 -5.50 -4.85 13.37
CA SER A 368 -5.15 -4.07 12.18
C SER A 368 -4.12 -4.78 11.29
N LEU A 369 -3.25 -5.60 11.88
CA LEU A 369 -2.21 -6.35 11.18
C LEU A 369 -2.70 -7.67 10.57
N GLN A 370 -3.93 -8.09 10.87
CA GLN A 370 -4.47 -9.32 10.30
C GLN A 370 -4.64 -9.16 8.79
N ILE A 371 -3.85 -9.93 8.04
CA ILE A 371 -3.90 -10.03 6.58
C ILE A 371 -5.16 -10.83 6.21
N MET A 372 -5.79 -10.49 5.09
CA MET A 372 -6.89 -11.29 4.57
C MET A 372 -6.40 -12.72 4.27
N GLU A 373 -7.12 -13.71 4.79
CA GLU A 373 -7.01 -15.07 4.31
C GLU A 373 -7.61 -15.11 2.91
N ILE A 374 -6.79 -14.84 1.90
CA ILE A 374 -7.17 -15.08 0.51
C ILE A 374 -7.20 -16.59 0.37
N HIS A 375 -8.36 -17.19 0.62
CA HIS A 375 -8.68 -18.46 0.00
C HIS A 375 -8.61 -18.19 -1.50
N HIS A 376 -7.46 -18.46 -2.11
CA HIS A 376 -7.50 -18.93 -3.48
C HIS A 376 -8.31 -20.21 -3.39
N GLU A 377 -9.61 -20.09 -3.62
CA GLU A 377 -10.36 -21.17 -4.23
C GLU A 377 -9.66 -21.41 -5.58
N GLU A 378 -8.57 -22.19 -5.55
CA GLU A 378 -8.46 -23.23 -6.55
C GLU A 378 -9.86 -23.86 -6.56
N HIS A 379 -10.55 -23.83 -7.71
CA HIS A 379 -11.80 -24.54 -7.91
C HIS A 379 -11.56 -26.05 -7.73
N HIS A 380 -11.30 -26.47 -6.51
CA HIS A 380 -11.75 -27.73 -5.98
C HIS A 380 -13.18 -27.45 -5.58
N THR A 381 -14.10 -27.77 -6.48
CA THR A 381 -15.49 -28.03 -6.13
C THR A 381 -15.51 -28.72 -4.76
N TYR A 382 -16.08 -28.08 -3.75
CA TYR A 382 -16.47 -28.74 -2.51
C TYR A 382 -17.58 -29.74 -2.85
N GLU A 383 -17.19 -30.86 -3.45
CA GLU A 383 -17.88 -32.11 -3.19
C GLU A 383 -17.66 -32.43 -1.70
N PRO A 384 -18.68 -32.90 -0.98
CA PRO A 384 -18.49 -33.36 0.39
C PRO A 384 -17.33 -34.34 0.41
N ALA A 385 -16.37 -34.11 1.32
CA ALA A 385 -15.07 -34.78 1.39
C ALA A 385 -15.10 -36.19 0.79
N LYS A 386 -14.62 -36.33 -0.45
CA LYS A 386 -14.41 -37.66 -1.02
C LYS A 386 -13.35 -38.35 -0.14
N PRO A 387 -13.50 -39.62 0.23
CA PRO A 387 -12.63 -40.32 1.18
C PRO A 387 -11.17 -40.53 0.70
N ASN A 388 -10.71 -39.86 -0.36
CA ASN A 388 -9.52 -40.24 -1.13
C ASN A 388 -8.68 -39.03 -1.59
N THR A 389 -8.42 -38.06 -0.71
CA THR A 389 -7.28 -37.14 -0.94
C THR A 389 -5.99 -37.96 -0.84
N LYS A 390 -5.37 -38.27 -1.99
CA LYS A 390 -4.13 -39.08 -2.06
C LYS A 390 -2.93 -38.23 -1.63
N ILE A 391 -2.70 -38.16 -0.33
CA ILE A 391 -1.51 -37.53 0.25
C ILE A 391 -0.36 -38.55 0.22
N HIS A 392 0.87 -38.09 -0.03
CA HIS A 392 2.09 -38.90 0.10
C HIS A 392 3.19 -38.04 0.71
N THR A 393 3.74 -38.46 1.85
CA THR A 393 4.75 -37.71 2.60
C THR A 393 6.14 -38.11 2.13
N LEU A 394 7.01 -37.12 1.93
CA LEU A 394 8.41 -37.32 1.58
C LEU A 394 9.32 -36.68 2.62
N PHE A 395 10.42 -37.35 2.95
CA PHE A 395 11.48 -36.79 3.78
C PHE A 395 12.83 -37.30 3.29
N SER A 396 13.89 -36.50 3.43
CA SER A 396 15.24 -36.85 2.98
C SER A 396 16.16 -37.16 4.15
N THR A 397 17.08 -38.11 3.94
CA THR A 397 18.09 -38.53 4.91
C THR A 397 19.38 -38.96 4.22
N GLU A 398 20.48 -39.01 4.97
CA GLU A 398 21.75 -39.57 4.50
C GLU A 398 22.00 -40.97 5.11
N CYS A 399 22.93 -41.74 4.53
CA CYS A 399 23.33 -43.08 5.00
C CYS A 399 24.21 -43.02 6.27
N THR A 400 23.75 -42.39 7.34
CA THR A 400 24.51 -42.32 8.60
C THR A 400 23.66 -42.74 9.80
N PRO A 401 24.26 -43.34 10.86
CA PRO A 401 23.55 -43.67 12.09
C PRO A 401 22.84 -42.47 12.75
N TYR A 402 23.28 -41.25 12.44
CA TYR A 402 22.64 -40.02 12.92
C TYR A 402 21.22 -39.85 12.35
N PHE A 403 21.01 -40.17 11.07
CA PHE A 403 19.67 -40.10 10.48
C PHE A 403 18.83 -41.35 10.74
N ASP A 404 19.43 -42.46 11.18
CA ASP A 404 18.70 -43.70 11.47
C ASP A 404 17.71 -43.53 12.62
N TRP A 405 18.16 -42.99 13.77
CA TRP A 405 17.27 -42.79 14.92
C TRP A 405 16.19 -41.73 14.63
N GLN A 406 16.53 -40.71 13.83
CA GLN A 406 15.57 -39.70 13.36
C GLN A 406 14.52 -40.31 12.43
N THR A 407 14.92 -41.22 11.54
CA THR A 407 14.03 -41.98 10.67
C THR A 407 13.06 -42.82 11.50
N VAL A 408 13.56 -43.55 12.51
CA VAL A 408 12.71 -44.35 13.41
C VAL A 408 11.70 -43.46 14.13
N GLY A 409 12.15 -42.32 14.68
CA GLY A 409 11.28 -41.36 15.36
C GLY A 409 10.20 -40.78 14.44
N LEU A 410 10.58 -40.40 13.22
CA LEU A 410 9.65 -39.85 12.23
C LEU A 410 8.62 -40.89 11.80
N MET A 411 9.05 -42.11 11.45
CA MET A 411 8.13 -43.20 11.05
C MET A 411 7.17 -43.57 12.19
N HIS A 412 7.63 -43.58 13.44
CA HIS A 412 6.78 -43.81 14.59
C HIS A 412 5.74 -42.69 14.76
N SER A 413 6.17 -41.42 14.70
CA SER A 413 5.28 -40.27 14.81
C SER A 413 4.26 -40.18 13.67
N PHE A 414 4.66 -40.53 12.44
CA PHE A 414 3.80 -40.57 11.25
C PHE A 414 2.66 -41.60 11.43
N ASN A 415 2.98 -42.78 11.97
CA ASN A 415 1.98 -43.81 12.24
C ASN A 415 1.02 -43.40 13.38
N LEU A 416 1.48 -42.64 14.36
CA LEU A 416 0.67 -42.20 15.50
C LEU A 416 -0.18 -40.95 15.22
N SER A 417 0.28 -40.06 14.35
CA SER A 417 -0.37 -38.77 14.10
C SER A 417 -1.68 -38.88 13.32
N GLY A 418 -1.93 -40.03 12.68
CA GLY A 418 -3.05 -40.20 11.75
C GLY A 418 -2.84 -39.41 10.45
N GLN A 419 -1.59 -39.03 10.13
CA GLN A 419 -1.26 -38.38 8.87
C GLN A 419 -1.73 -39.26 7.70
N PRO A 420 -2.63 -38.78 6.83
CA PRO A 420 -3.17 -39.59 5.74
C PRO A 420 -2.10 -39.82 4.67
N GLY A 421 -2.18 -40.97 3.99
CA GLY A 421 -1.30 -41.29 2.87
C GLY A 421 -0.13 -42.21 3.21
N ASN A 422 0.69 -42.50 2.19
CA ASN A 422 1.93 -43.25 2.36
C ASN A 422 3.10 -42.31 2.61
N ILE A 423 4.21 -42.82 3.15
CA ILE A 423 5.44 -42.07 3.37
C ILE A 423 6.60 -42.74 2.61
N THR A 424 7.45 -41.95 1.97
CA THR A 424 8.70 -42.42 1.36
C THR A 424 9.89 -41.56 1.79
N ARG A 425 10.95 -42.24 2.17
CA ARG A 425 12.26 -41.67 2.46
C ARG A 425 13.06 -41.52 1.18
N LEU A 426 13.63 -40.36 0.94
CA LEU A 426 14.64 -40.11 -0.10
C LEU A 426 16.02 -40.28 0.54
N LEU A 427 16.66 -41.42 0.29
CA LEU A 427 17.94 -41.75 0.90
C LEU A 427 19.10 -41.36 -0.03
N SER A 428 19.87 -40.37 0.39
CA SER A 428 20.94 -39.71 -0.35
C SER A 428 22.31 -40.16 0.15
N CYS A 429 23.04 -40.95 -0.66
CA CYS A 429 24.28 -41.58 -0.23
C CYS A 429 25.31 -41.64 -1.36
N THR A 430 26.60 -41.68 -0.99
CA THR A 430 27.64 -42.07 -1.95
C THR A 430 27.48 -43.56 -2.30
N GLU A 431 28.00 -44.00 -3.45
CA GLU A 431 27.93 -45.42 -3.83
C GLU A 431 28.65 -46.34 -2.82
N GLU A 432 29.70 -45.85 -2.17
CA GLU A 432 30.45 -46.61 -1.16
C GLU A 432 29.67 -46.74 0.14
N ASP A 433 29.04 -45.66 0.61
CA ASP A 433 28.23 -45.67 1.83
C ASP A 433 26.99 -46.52 1.64
N LEU A 434 26.34 -46.44 0.47
CA LEU A 434 25.15 -47.22 0.17
C LEU A 434 25.41 -48.73 0.21
N LYS A 435 26.60 -49.20 -0.19
CA LYS A 435 26.99 -50.62 -0.12
C LYS A 435 27.16 -51.13 1.31
N ARG A 436 27.47 -50.24 2.26
CA ARG A 436 27.75 -50.59 3.67
C ARG A 436 26.62 -50.23 4.61
N TYR A 437 25.67 -49.43 4.14
CA TYR A 437 24.52 -49.00 4.92
C TYR A 437 23.64 -50.20 5.31
N LYS A 438 23.06 -50.14 6.49
CA LYS A 438 22.22 -51.24 7.03
C LYS A 438 20.77 -50.83 7.25
N GLY A 439 20.49 -49.52 7.37
CA GLY A 439 19.15 -49.00 7.67
C GLY A 439 18.23 -48.89 6.46
N HIS A 440 18.35 -49.77 5.46
CA HIS A 440 17.55 -49.70 4.23
C HIS A 440 16.05 -49.86 4.48
N ASP A 441 15.70 -50.62 5.50
CA ASP A 441 14.35 -51.03 5.90
C ASP A 441 13.70 -50.12 6.95
N LEU A 442 14.40 -49.07 7.41
CA LEU A 442 13.87 -48.14 8.41
C LEU A 442 12.64 -47.35 7.94
N ALA A 443 12.45 -47.21 6.63
CA ALA A 443 11.29 -46.59 6.00
C ALA A 443 11.16 -47.07 4.54
N PRO A 444 9.97 -46.99 3.91
CA PRO A 444 9.85 -47.17 2.47
C PRO A 444 10.78 -46.18 1.76
N THR A 445 11.76 -46.66 0.99
CA THR A 445 12.90 -45.84 0.56
C THR A 445 13.02 -45.76 -0.95
N HIS A 446 13.27 -44.55 -1.45
CA HIS A 446 13.75 -44.28 -2.81
C HIS A 446 15.19 -43.75 -2.73
N TYR A 447 16.10 -44.36 -3.47
CA TYR A 447 17.52 -43.98 -3.46
C TYR A 447 17.75 -42.82 -4.43
N VAL A 448 18.42 -41.77 -3.95
CA VAL A 448 18.75 -40.59 -4.73
C VAL A 448 20.26 -40.35 -4.69
N PRO A 449 20.87 -39.76 -5.75
CA PRO A 449 22.30 -39.46 -5.75
C PRO A 449 22.68 -38.50 -4.62
N SER A 450 23.82 -38.75 -3.97
CA SER A 450 24.37 -37.80 -3.01
C SER A 450 24.88 -36.54 -3.71
N MET A 451 24.40 -35.40 -3.22
CA MET A 451 24.89 -34.06 -3.55
C MET A 451 25.67 -33.44 -2.38
N SER A 452 26.07 -34.26 -1.40
CA SER A 452 26.89 -33.82 -0.25
C SER A 452 28.27 -33.35 -0.67
N ARG A 453 28.61 -33.49 -1.96
CA ARG A 453 29.67 -32.73 -2.60
C ARG A 453 29.09 -32.07 -3.85
N HIS A 454 29.13 -30.75 -3.89
CA HIS A 454 28.57 -29.99 -4.99
C HIS A 454 29.25 -30.39 -6.32
N PRO A 455 28.49 -30.84 -7.33
CA PRO A 455 29.05 -31.48 -8.52
C PRO A 455 29.84 -30.53 -9.43
N LEU A 456 29.68 -29.21 -9.27
CA LEU A 456 30.35 -28.20 -10.10
C LEU A 456 31.53 -27.53 -9.39
N THR A 457 31.46 -27.37 -8.07
CA THR A 457 32.49 -26.63 -7.29
C THR A 457 33.34 -27.56 -6.44
N GLY A 458 32.86 -28.77 -6.14
CA GLY A 458 33.57 -29.76 -5.34
C GLY A 458 33.56 -29.47 -3.84
N ASP A 459 32.81 -28.46 -3.40
CA ASP A 459 32.57 -28.12 -1.98
C ASP A 459 31.67 -29.17 -1.33
N TRP A 460 31.87 -29.44 -0.04
CA TRP A 460 31.05 -30.37 0.75
C TRP A 460 29.88 -29.66 1.42
#